data_AF-A0A2P2KUY9-F1
#
_entry.id   AF-A0A2P2KUY9-F1
#
_cell.length_a   1.000
_cell.length_b   1.000
_cell.length_c   1.000
_cell.angle_alpha   90.00
_cell.angle_beta   90.00
_cell.angle_gamma   90.00
#
_symmetry.space_group_name_H-M   'P 1'
#
loop_
_entity.id
_entity.type
_entity.pdbx_description
1 polymer ?
#
loop_
_entity_poly.entity_id
_entity_poly.type
_entity_poly.pdbx_seq_one_letter_code
_entity_poly.pdbx_strand_id
1 'polypeptide(L)'
;MGEESDHVHIIALSDALGVPIRVMYLDRSSCETGGGISVNHHDFIPDARTVPNGSHSGSETINPFITLLYRPGHYDILYPK
;
A
#
# COMPACT_ATOMS: atom_id res chain seq x y z
N MET A 1 -14.89 -18.36 0.04
CA MET A 1 -13.62 -18.12 -0.68
C MET A 1 -13.99 -17.46 -2.00
N GLY A 2 -13.41 -16.29 -2.30
CA GLY A 2 -13.86 -15.44 -3.42
C GLY A 2 -14.54 -14.12 -3.01
N GLU A 3 -14.44 -13.74 -1.74
CA GLU A 3 -14.83 -12.40 -1.28
C GLU A 3 -13.71 -11.41 -1.61
N GLU A 4 -14.08 -10.21 -2.03
CA GLU A 4 -13.14 -9.16 -2.39
C GLU A 4 -12.48 -8.57 -1.14
N SER A 5 -11.15 -8.52 -1.13
CA SER A 5 -10.40 -7.93 -0.01
C SER A 5 -10.44 -6.40 -0.11
N ASP A 6 -11.22 -5.75 0.76
CA ASP A 6 -11.19 -4.29 0.93
C ASP A 6 -9.97 -3.82 1.80
N HIS A 7 -9.84 -2.51 2.00
CA HIS A 7 -8.79 -1.85 2.80
C HIS A 7 -8.65 -2.43 4.21
N VAL A 8 -9.76 -2.80 4.85
CA VAL A 8 -9.74 -3.39 6.20
C VAL A 8 -8.91 -4.67 6.26
N HIS A 9 -8.98 -5.49 5.22
CA HIS A 9 -8.20 -6.74 5.15
C HIS A 9 -6.71 -6.45 4.97
N ILE A 10 -6.38 -5.45 4.16
CA ILE A 10 -4.99 -5.03 3.92
C ILE A 10 -4.37 -4.47 5.19
N ILE A 11 -5.12 -3.64 5.94
CA ILE A 11 -4.69 -3.10 7.25
C ILE A 11 -4.46 -4.24 8.23
N ALA A 12 -5.44 -5.13 8.40
CA ALA A 12 -5.34 -6.23 9.37
C ALA A 12 -4.18 -7.18 9.04
N LEU A 13 -3.95 -7.48 7.77
CA LEU A 13 -2.85 -8.33 7.32
C LEU A 13 -1.49 -7.62 7.49
N SER A 14 -1.40 -6.35 7.11
CA SER A 14 -0.21 -5.53 7.29
C SER A 14 0.21 -5.50 8.76
N ASP A 15 -0.74 -5.25 9.65
CA ASP A 15 -0.49 -5.20 11.10
C ASP A 15 -0.18 -6.58 11.70
N ALA A 16 -0.93 -7.63 11.31
CA ALA A 16 -0.68 -8.98 11.81
C ALA A 16 0.69 -9.55 11.39
N LEU A 17 1.18 -9.19 10.20
CA LEU A 17 2.47 -9.64 9.68
C LEU A 17 3.61 -8.65 9.95
N GLY A 18 3.31 -7.42 10.40
CA GLY A 18 4.30 -6.36 10.53
C GLY A 18 4.92 -5.97 9.19
N VAL A 19 4.17 -6.06 8.08
CA VAL A 19 4.66 -5.79 6.72
C VAL A 19 4.05 -4.51 6.17
N PRO A 20 4.85 -3.48 5.82
CA PRO A 20 4.34 -2.29 5.16
C PRO A 20 3.95 -2.58 3.70
N ILE A 21 2.74 -2.15 3.32
CA ILE A 21 2.15 -2.38 1.99
C ILE A 21 1.74 -1.03 1.38
N ARG A 22 2.11 -0.78 0.13
CA ARG A 22 1.63 0.36 -0.67
C ARG A 22 0.60 -0.09 -1.66
N VAL A 23 -0.54 0.59 -1.73
CA VAL A 23 -1.58 0.35 -2.73
C VAL A 23 -1.68 1.55 -3.65
N MET A 24 -1.44 1.36 -4.94
CA MET A 24 -1.60 2.36 -5.99
C MET A 24 -2.96 2.20 -6.66
N TYR A 25 -3.74 3.27 -6.72
CA TYR A 25 -5.09 3.26 -7.28
C TYR A 25 -5.03 3.72 -8.73
N LEU A 26 -5.35 2.82 -9.65
CA LEU A 26 -5.51 3.16 -11.05
C LEU A 26 -6.95 3.61 -11.27
N ASP A 27 -7.24 4.84 -10.86
CA ASP A 27 -8.51 5.49 -11.17
C ASP A 27 -8.33 6.58 -12.25
N ARG A 28 -9.41 6.84 -13.00
CA ARG A 28 -9.43 7.85 -14.07
C ARG A 28 -9.53 9.30 -13.55
N SER A 29 -9.54 9.51 -12.24
CA SER A 29 -9.77 10.82 -11.62
C SER A 29 -8.63 11.82 -11.77
N SER A 30 -7.39 11.41 -12.10
CA SER A 30 -6.29 12.36 -12.37
C SER A 30 -6.29 12.85 -13.81
N CYS A 31 -7.37 13.52 -14.20
CA CYS A 31 -7.36 14.49 -15.30
C CYS A 31 -7.29 15.89 -14.69
N GLU A 32 -6.16 16.23 -14.06
CA GLU A 32 -5.83 17.65 -13.89
C GLU A 32 -5.27 18.13 -15.22
N THR A 33 -6.04 19.01 -15.86
CA THR A 33 -5.71 19.71 -17.09
C THR A 33 -4.28 20.25 -17.06
N GLY A 34 -3.33 19.51 -17.65
CA GLY A 34 -2.03 20.05 -18.08
C GLY A 34 -0.77 19.68 -17.29
N GLY A 35 -0.77 18.72 -16.34
CA GLY A 35 0.45 18.46 -15.56
C GLY A 35 0.57 17.08 -14.92
N GLY A 36 1.02 16.08 -15.69
CA GLY A 36 1.52 14.80 -15.16
C GLY A 36 0.45 13.84 -14.66
N ILE A 37 0.50 12.59 -15.14
CA ILE A 37 -0.38 11.52 -14.68
C ILE A 37 0.14 11.06 -13.31
N SER A 38 -0.33 11.65 -12.22
CA SER A 38 0.01 11.20 -10.86
C SER A 38 -0.94 10.09 -10.43
N VAL A 39 -0.36 8.96 -10.03
CA VAL A 39 -1.11 7.80 -9.54
C VAL A 39 -1.27 7.94 -8.03
N ASN A 40 -2.52 7.99 -7.56
CA ASN A 40 -2.83 8.01 -6.13
C ASN A 40 -2.30 6.75 -5.46
N HIS A 41 -1.68 6.89 -4.29
CA HIS A 41 -1.20 5.75 -3.52
C HIS A 41 -1.54 5.91 -2.03
N HIS A 42 -1.82 4.80 -1.38
CA HIS A 42 -2.03 4.71 0.05
C HIS A 42 -0.99 3.76 0.66
N ASP A 43 -0.31 4.25 1.68
CA ASP A 43 0.71 3.50 2.42
C ASP A 43 0.11 2.97 3.71
N PHE A 44 0.08 1.65 3.84
CA PHE A 44 -0.31 0.94 5.04
C PHE A 44 0.97 0.55 5.78
N ILE A 45 1.25 1.28 6.86
CA ILE A 45 2.42 1.05 7.70
C ILE A 45 1.92 0.35 8.99
N PRO A 46 2.43 -0.84 9.33
CA PRO A 46 2.07 -1.53 10.57
C PRO A 46 2.50 -0.71 11.78
N ASP A 47 1.81 -0.88 12.90
CA ASP A 47 2.21 -0.22 14.14
C ASP A 47 3.58 -0.76 14.59
N ALA A 48 4.42 0.09 15.18
CA ALA A 48 5.81 -0.25 15.54
C ALA A 48 5.92 -1.44 16.51
N ARG A 49 4.80 -1.93 17.05
CA ARG A 49 4.70 -3.08 17.95
C ARG A 49 4.70 -4.44 17.24
N THR A 50 4.47 -4.52 15.93
CA THR A 50 4.29 -5.80 15.21
C THR A 50 5.42 -6.14 14.23
N VAL A 51 6.39 -5.26 14.01
CA VAL A 51 7.59 -5.54 13.22
C VAL A 51 8.58 -6.41 14.02
N PRO A 52 8.83 -7.69 13.63
CA PRO A 52 9.63 -8.60 14.45
C PRO A 52 11.14 -8.33 14.40
N ASN A 53 11.64 -7.58 13.41
CA ASN A 53 13.06 -7.29 13.24
C ASN A 53 13.27 -6.01 12.40
N GLY A 54 13.70 -4.91 13.01
CA GLY A 54 14.25 -3.76 12.28
C GLY A 54 13.90 -2.39 12.86
N SER A 55 14.82 -1.84 13.66
CA SER A 55 15.09 -0.42 13.90
C SER A 55 13.92 0.49 14.28
N HIS A 56 13.67 0.66 15.58
CA HIS A 56 14.17 1.81 16.36
C HIS A 56 13.64 3.19 15.90
N SER A 57 12.70 3.72 16.70
CA SER A 57 12.67 5.12 17.15
C SER A 57 12.99 6.21 16.11
N GLY A 58 11.94 6.72 15.47
CA GLY A 58 11.88 8.11 15.02
C GLY A 58 11.93 8.28 13.51
N SER A 59 10.82 8.74 12.92
CA SER A 59 10.79 9.50 11.65
C SER A 59 11.68 8.98 10.50
N GLU A 60 11.97 7.68 10.42
CA GLU A 60 12.55 7.07 9.24
C GLU A 60 11.38 6.69 8.34
N THR A 61 11.39 7.20 7.11
CA THR A 61 10.38 6.88 6.10
C THR A 61 10.45 5.38 5.80
N ILE A 62 9.57 4.59 6.43
CA ILE A 62 9.42 3.17 6.14
C ILE A 62 8.95 3.07 4.69
N ASN A 63 9.88 2.72 3.79
CA ASN A 63 9.55 2.54 2.39
C ASN A 63 8.89 1.16 2.23
N PRO A 64 7.60 1.10 1.88
CA PRO A 64 6.91 -0.18 1.68
C PRO A 64 7.60 -0.96 0.56
N PHE A 65 7.97 -2.21 0.85
CA PHE A 65 8.62 -3.08 -0.12
C PHE A 65 7.62 -3.84 -1.00
N ILE A 66 6.36 -3.94 -0.56
CA ILE A 66 5.26 -4.49 -1.37
C ILE A 66 4.48 -3.32 -1.97
N THR A 67 4.42 -3.28 -3.29
CA THR A 67 3.55 -2.35 -4.02
C THR A 67 2.47 -3.14 -4.73
N LEU A 68 1.21 -2.82 -4.45
CA LEU A 68 0.03 -3.39 -5.07
C LEU A 68 -0.61 -2.35 -6.01
N LEU A 69 -1.11 -2.79 -7.15
CA LEU A 69 -1.96 -2.00 -8.03
C LEU A 69 -3.40 -2.41 -7.80
N TYR A 70 -4.23 -1.48 -7.37
CA TYR A 70 -5.66 -1.68 -7.23
C TYR A 70 -6.41 -1.22 -8.49
N ARG A 71 -7.26 -2.11 -8.99
CA ARG A 71 -8.29 -1.88 -10.00
C ARG A 71 -9.63 -2.37 -9.42
N PRO A 72 -10.78 -1.86 -9.86
CA PRO A 72 -12.07 -2.34 -9.35
C PRO A 72 -12.17 -3.87 -9.45
N GLY A 73 -12.25 -4.54 -8.29
CA GLY A 73 -12.31 -6.00 -8.16
C GLY A 73 -10.98 -6.76 -8.36
N HIS A 74 -9.83 -6.08 -8.42
CA HIS A 74 -8.54 -6.74 -8.70
C HIS A 74 -7.33 -6.07 -8.03
N TYR A 75 -6.41 -6.88 -7.50
CA TYR A 75 -5.11 -6.44 -7.01
C TYR A 75 -3.98 -7.14 -7.80
N ASP A 76 -3.05 -6.37 -8.35
CA ASP A 76 -1.85 -6.87 -9.01
C ASP A 76 -0.59 -6.47 -8.21
N ILE A 77 0.50 -7.23 -8.33
CA ILE A 77 1.78 -6.88 -7.67
C ILE A 77 2.62 -6.05 -8.65
N LEU A 78 3.10 -4.90 -8.20
CA LEU A 78 4.05 -4.07 -8.92
C LEU A 78 5.47 -4.31 -8.42
N TYR A 79 6.39 -4.48 -9.36
CA TYR A 79 7.82 -4.57 -9.11
C TYR A 79 8.48 -3.26 -9.56
N PRO A 80 8.98 -2.42 -8.63
CA PRO A 80 9.75 -1.25 -8.99
C PRO A 80 11.04 -1.66 -9.72
N LYS A 81 11.56 -0.77 -10.58
CA LYS A 81 12.81 -0.98 -11.32
C LYS A 81 14.04 -0.92 -10.42
#